data_AF-A0A151S9R1-F1
#
_entry.id   AF-A0A151S9R1-F1
#
_cell.length_a   1.000
_cell.length_b   1.000
_cell.length_c   1.000
_cell.angle_alpha   90.00
_cell.angle_beta   90.00
_cell.angle_gamma   90.00
#
_symmetry.space_group_name_H-M   'P 1'
#
loop_
_entity.id
_entity.type
_entity.pdbx_description
1 polymer ?
#
loop_
_entity_poly.entity_id
_entity_poly.type
_entity_poly.pdbx_seq_one_letter_code
_entity_poly.pdbx_strand_id
1 'polypeptide(L)' 'MASPGPILSISGTLTITTEKLNGKNYLSWAAFVELWFLGQGYHNHLEMEDTEGSDESRAKWKKLDFQLCVVLW' A
#
# COMPACT_ATOMS: atom_id res chain seq x y z
N MET A 1 3.15 19.08 19.92
CA MET A 1 2.08 19.10 18.92
C MET A 1 2.73 18.88 17.56
N ALA A 2 2.90 17.63 17.14
CA ALA A 2 3.53 17.34 15.84
C ALA A 2 2.50 17.63 14.73
N SER A 3 2.87 18.48 13.78
CA SER A 3 2.08 18.72 12.57
C SER A 3 1.90 17.38 11.85
N PRO A 4 0.68 17.02 11.40
CA PRO A 4 0.55 15.95 10.43
C PRO A 4 1.40 16.37 9.23
N GLY A 5 2.38 15.55 8.86
CA GLY A 5 3.13 15.75 7.62
C GLY A 5 2.17 15.81 6.42
N PRO A 6 2.61 16.33 5.27
CA PRO A 6 1.73 16.45 4.12
C PRO A 6 1.19 15.06 3.76
N ILE A 7 -0.13 14.88 3.92
CA ILE A 7 -0.83 13.72 3.41
C ILE A 7 -0.79 13.86 1.89
N LEU A 8 0.10 13.11 1.25
CA LEU A 8 0.14 13.00 -0.20
C LEU A 8 -1.17 12.37 -0.66
N SER A 9 -2.20 13.20 -0.87
CA SER A 9 -3.47 12.77 -1.45
C SER A 9 -3.19 12.34 -2.89
N ILE A 10 -2.91 11.05 -3.08
CA ILE A 10 -2.86 10.41 -4.39
C ILE A 10 -4.30 10.38 -4.91
N SER A 11 -4.74 11.52 -5.45
CA SER A 11 -6.04 11.69 -6.13
C SER A 11 -5.96 11.34 -7.62
N GLY A 12 -4.75 11.07 -8.14
CA GLY A 12 -4.54 10.52 -9.48
C GLY A 12 -4.54 9.00 -9.42
N THR A 13 -5.17 8.34 -10.39
CA THR A 13 -5.13 6.88 -10.53
C THR A 13 -3.67 6.43 -10.55
N LEU A 14 -3.20 5.84 -9.45
CA LEU A 14 -1.88 5.23 -9.41
C LEU A 14 -1.96 3.98 -10.28
N THR A 15 -1.57 4.10 -11.55
CA THR A 15 -1.55 2.97 -12.46
C THR A 15 -0.36 2.09 -12.11
N ILE A 16 -0.57 1.16 -11.18
CA ILE A 16 0.36 0.04 -11.00
C ILE A 16 0.33 -0.75 -12.31
N THR A 17 1.50 -1.10 -12.84
CA THR A 17 1.59 -1.74 -14.15
C THR A 17 0.78 -3.04 -14.15
N THR A 18 -0.24 -3.16 -15.01
CA THR A 18 -1.02 -4.39 -15.22
C THR A 18 -0.27 -5.44 -16.04
N GLU A 19 0.97 -5.16 -16.39
CA GLU A 19 1.84 -6.08 -17.12
C GLU A 19 2.15 -7.31 -16.25
N LYS A 20 2.05 -8.50 -16.85
CA LYS A 20 2.34 -9.75 -16.15
C LYS A 20 3.77 -9.74 -15.59
N LEU A 21 3.92 -10.12 -14.32
CA LEU A 21 5.23 -10.22 -13.69
C LEU A 21 6.10 -11.27 -14.40
N ASN A 22 7.32 -10.86 -14.76
CA ASN A 22 8.29 -11.69 -15.51
C ASN A 22 9.68 -11.70 -14.85
N GLY A 23 9.78 -11.26 -13.59
CA GLY A 23 11.01 -11.15 -12.82
C GLY A 23 11.79 -9.87 -13.09
N LYS A 24 11.85 -9.37 -14.34
CA LYS A 24 12.52 -8.09 -14.66
C LYS A 24 11.74 -6.89 -14.15
N ASN A 25 10.42 -6.97 -14.19
CA ASN A 25 9.52 -5.91 -13.73
C ASN A 25 9.13 -6.01 -12.24
N TYR A 26 9.66 -6.99 -11.50
CA TYR A 26 9.31 -7.19 -10.09
C TYR A 26 9.72 -5.99 -9.23
N LEU A 27 10.93 -5.45 -9.42
CA LEU A 27 11.39 -4.30 -8.64
C LEU A 27 10.53 -3.06 -8.90
N SER A 28 10.21 -2.79 -10.16
CA SER A 28 9.33 -1.67 -10.51
C SER A 28 7.93 -1.85 -9.92
N TRP A 29 7.37 -3.07 -10.00
CA TRP A 29 6.08 -3.40 -9.39
C TRP A 29 6.10 -3.22 -7.87
N ALA A 30 7.13 -3.74 -7.19
CA ALA A 30 7.29 -3.62 -5.74
C ALA A 30 7.40 -2.14 -5.31
N ALA A 31 8.16 -1.33 -6.05
CA ALA A 31 8.26 0.11 -5.79
C ALA A 31 6.91 0.84 -5.95
N PHE A 32 6.08 0.42 -6.91
CA PHE A 32 4.73 0.97 -7.06
C PHE A 32 3.79 0.58 -5.92
N VAL A 33 3.87 -0.67 -5.44
CA VAL A 33 3.11 -1.12 -4.27
C VAL A 33 3.55 -0.34 -3.03
N GLU A 34 4.85 -0.17 -2.81
CA GLU A 34 5.40 0.61 -1.71
C GLU A 34 4.95 2.07 -1.75
N LEU A 35 5.00 2.70 -2.93
CA LEU A 35 4.53 4.07 -3.13
C LEU A 35 3.02 4.21 -2.88
N TRP A 36 2.23 3.20 -3.25
CA TRP A 36 0.80 3.16 -2.96
C TRP A 36 0.55 3.18 -1.44
N PHE A 37 1.22 2.31 -0.68
CA PHE A 37 1.12 2.29 0.78
C PHE A 37 1.62 3.58 1.43
N LEU A 38 2.73 4.14 0.92
CA LEU A 38 3.30 5.38 1.43
C LEU A 38 2.35 6.57 1.22
N GLY A 39 1.71 6.67 0.05
CA GLY A 39 0.74 7.74 -0.23
C GLY A 39 -0.51 7.70 0.63
N GLN A 40 -0.91 6.52 1.11
CA GLN A 40 -2.02 6.36 2.04
C GLN A 40 -1.60 6.51 3.53
N GLY A 41 -0.29 6.61 3.81
CA GLY A 41 0.25 6.64 5.17
C GLY A 41 0.26 5.28 5.88
N TYR A 42 0.25 4.18 5.12
CA TYR A 42 0.18 2.80 5.63
C TYR A 42 1.44 1.98 5.31
N HIS A 43 2.59 2.63 5.18
CA HIS A 43 3.87 1.94 4.95
C HIS A 43 4.19 0.91 6.04
N ASN A 44 3.74 1.18 7.27
CA ASN A 44 3.90 0.27 8.40
C ASN A 44 3.22 -1.10 8.20
N HIS A 45 2.22 -1.22 7.31
CA HIS A 45 1.62 -2.52 6.95
C HIS A 45 2.60 -3.44 6.21
N LEU A 46 3.59 -2.89 5.52
CA LEU A 46 4.62 -3.66 4.82
C LEU A 46 5.72 -4.17 5.77
N GLU A 47 5.92 -3.50 6.90
CA GLU A 47 7.02 -3.76 7.83
C GLU A 47 6.57 -4.49 9.11
N MET A 48 5.34 -4.25 9.55
CA MET A 48 4.81 -4.86 10.77
C MET A 48 4.30 -6.27 10.47
N GLU A 49 4.88 -7.25 11.15
CA GLU A 49 4.26 -8.57 11.24
C GLU A 49 2.95 -8.44 12.03
N ASP A 50 1.92 -9.20 11.66
CA ASP A 50 0.56 -9.15 12.23
C ASP A 50 0.50 -9.60 13.72
N THR A 51 1.66 -9.67 14.38
CA THR A 51 1.92 -10.16 15.73
C THR A 51 1.52 -9.17 16.83
N GLU A 52 1.34 -7.88 16.51
CA GLU A 52 0.87 -6.87 17.48
C GLU A 52 -0.63 -6.48 17.33
N GLY A 53 -1.36 -7.11 16.39
CA GLY A 53 -2.63 -6.57 15.91
C GLY A 53 -3.85 -6.89 16.78
N SER A 54 -4.47 -5.84 17.33
CA SER A 54 -5.86 -5.91 17.80
C SER A 54 -6.81 -6.27 16.65
N ASP A 55 -8.01 -6.76 16.95
CA ASP A 55 -9.02 -7.08 15.92
C ASP A 55 -9.31 -5.89 14.98
N GLU A 56 -9.18 -4.67 15.49
CA GLU A 56 -9.36 -3.42 14.74
C GLU A 56 -8.25 -3.21 13.69
N SER A 57 -6.97 -3.42 14.04
CA SER A 57 -5.88 -3.28 13.07
C SER A 57 -5.99 -4.33 11.97
N ARG A 58 -6.37 -5.56 12.31
CA ARG A 58 -6.60 -6.64 11.34
C ARG A 58 -7.74 -6.32 10.36
N ALA A 59 -8.83 -5.73 10.85
CA ALA A 59 -9.94 -5.31 9.99
C ALA A 59 -9.52 -4.20 9.03
N LYS A 60 -8.68 -3.26 9.50
CA LYS A 60 -8.13 -2.17 8.68
C LYS A 60 -7.17 -2.69 7.60
N TRP A 61 -6.28 -3.62 7.94
CA TRP A 61 -5.37 -4.29 7.02
C TRP A 61 -6.11 -5.04 5.91
N LYS A 62 -7.10 -5.85 6.28
CA LYS A 62 -7.99 -6.53 5.31
C LYS A 62 -8.62 -5.54 4.33
N LYS A 63 -9.07 -4.38 4.80
CA LYS A 63 -9.66 -3.35 3.93
C LYS A 63 -8.64 -2.80 2.93
N LEU A 64 -7.41 -2.54 3.35
CA LEU A 64 -6.34 -2.09 2.45
C LEU A 64 -5.96 -3.15 1.44
N ASP A 65 -5.86 -4.41 1.84
CA ASP A 65 -5.55 -5.52 0.94
C ASP A 65 -6.61 -5.63 -0.18
N PHE A 66 -7.91 -5.50 0.17
CA PHE A 66 -8.98 -5.45 -0.84
C PHE A 66 -8.85 -4.27 -1.79
N GLN A 67 -8.49 -3.09 -1.29
CA GLN A 67 -8.28 -1.91 -2.14
C GLN A 67 -7.09 -2.11 -3.09
N LEU A 68 -5.99 -2.70 -2.59
CA LEU A 68 -4.84 -3.02 -3.41
C LEU A 68 -5.20 -4.00 -4.54
N CYS A 69 -6.02 -5.02 -4.27
CA CYS A 69 -6.52 -5.93 -5.31
C CYS A 69 -7.26 -5.21 -6.44
N VAL A 70 -8.06 -4.18 -6.12
CA VAL A 70 -8.77 -3.38 -7.14
C VAL A 70 -7.81 -2.53 -7.96
N VAL A 71 -6.71 -2.06 -7.39
CA VAL A 71 -5.70 -1.25 -8.10
C VAL A 71 -4.79 -2.11 -8.98
N LEU A 72 -4.56 -3.37 -8.59
CA LEU A 72 -3.75 -4.32 -9.33
C LEU A 72 -4.48 -5.02 -10.49
N TRP A 73 -5.81 -4.91 -10.56
CA TRP A 73 -6.69 -5.56 -11.55
C TRP A 73 -7.32 -4.55 -12.50
#